data_AF-A0A4U9W322-F1
#
_entry.id   AF-A0A4U9W322-F1
#
_cell.length_a   1.000
_cell.length_b   1.000
_cell.length_c   1.000
_cell.angle_alpha   90.00
_cell.angle_beta   90.00
_cell.angle_gamma   90.00
#
_symmetry.space_group_name_H-M   'P 1'
#
loop_
_entity.id
_entity.type
_entity.pdbx_description
1 polymer ?
#
loop_
_entity_poly.entity_id
_entity_poly.type
_entity_poly.pdbx_seq_one_letter_code
_entity_poly.pdbx_strand_id
1 'polypeptide(L)'
;MDEHRAAVAPDAALASIISTILVIAGGQNIGAGIALAIPLAAAGQVLTIIVRTITVAFQHAADKAAERGNLNGITVIHIAALLVQAMRVAIPAVIVAVSVGTAGVHALLNSIPEVVTGGLNIAGGMIVVVGYAMVINMMRAGYLMPFFYLGFVTAAFTNFNLVALGVIGVVMAVLYIQLSPKYNKSQVVQANPAGANDLDNELD
;
A
#
# COMPACT_ATOMS: atom_id res chain seq x y z
N MET A 1 18.95 -10.63 12.18
CA MET A 1 18.05 -11.45 11.36
C MET A 1 16.67 -10.85 11.59
N ASP A 2 16.33 -9.88 10.76
CA ASP A 2 15.71 -8.63 11.22
C ASP A 2 14.18 -8.65 11.14
N GLU A 3 13.55 -8.01 12.12
CA GLU A 3 12.11 -7.90 12.44
C GLU A 3 11.19 -7.29 11.35
N HIS A 4 11.60 -7.22 10.09
CA HIS A 4 10.90 -6.41 9.07
C HIS A 4 9.67 -7.05 8.40
N ARG A 5 9.15 -8.20 8.86
CA ARG A 5 8.06 -8.91 8.15
C ARG A 5 6.68 -8.90 8.82
N ALA A 6 6.47 -8.12 9.88
CA ALA A 6 5.15 -7.94 10.50
C ALA A 6 4.72 -6.46 10.62
N ALA A 7 5.27 -5.57 9.79
CA ALA A 7 4.81 -4.19 9.76
C ALA A 7 3.44 -4.12 9.05
N VAL A 8 2.37 -4.11 9.84
CA VAL A 8 1.04 -3.83 9.31
C VAL A 8 0.96 -2.33 9.07
N ALA A 9 0.80 -1.92 7.81
CA ALA A 9 0.64 -0.52 7.42
C ALA A 9 -0.70 0.03 7.95
N PRO A 10 -0.76 1.27 8.50
CA PRO A 10 -1.98 1.86 9.04
C PRO A 10 -3.17 1.70 8.08
N ASP A 11 -4.37 1.44 8.61
CA ASP A 11 -5.52 1.14 7.76
C ASP A 11 -6.08 2.40 7.09
N ALA A 12 -5.61 2.63 5.86
CA ALA A 12 -6.05 3.74 5.03
C ALA A 12 -7.50 3.60 4.55
N ALA A 13 -8.04 2.37 4.42
CA ALA A 13 -9.38 2.17 3.89
C ALA A 13 -10.46 2.67 4.86
N LEU A 14 -10.37 2.27 6.14
CA LEU A 14 -11.28 2.75 7.17
C LEU A 14 -11.09 4.25 7.43
N ALA A 15 -9.85 4.72 7.52
CA ALA A 15 -9.55 6.13 7.77
C ALA A 15 -10.09 7.06 6.68
N SER A 16 -9.94 6.70 5.40
CA SER A 16 -10.40 7.52 4.27
C SER A 16 -11.92 7.63 4.23
N ILE A 17 -12.64 6.53 4.41
CA ILE A 17 -14.12 6.50 4.40
C ILE A 17 -14.67 7.35 5.54
N ILE A 18 -14.21 7.12 6.78
CA ILE A 18 -14.70 7.84 7.95
C ILE A 18 -14.35 9.33 7.87
N SER A 19 -13.12 9.68 7.49
CA SER A 19 -12.70 11.07 7.30
C SER A 19 -13.57 11.79 6.26
N THR A 20 -13.87 11.11 5.15
CA THR A 20 -14.73 11.65 4.09
C THR A 20 -16.17 11.87 4.55
N ILE A 21 -16.72 10.93 5.33
CA ILE A 21 -18.06 11.09 5.94
C ILE A 21 -18.09 12.32 6.85
N LEU A 22 -17.08 12.52 7.69
CA LEU A 22 -17.03 13.66 8.62
C LEU A 22 -16.88 15.01 7.89
N VAL A 23 -16.15 15.05 6.79
CA VAL A 23 -16.00 16.27 5.97
C VAL A 23 -17.29 16.57 5.20
N ILE A 24 -17.85 15.59 4.49
CA ILE A 24 -19.00 15.81 3.60
C ILE A 24 -20.30 15.95 4.41
N ALA A 25 -20.58 15.01 5.31
CA ALA A 25 -21.83 15.00 6.07
C ALA A 25 -21.74 15.86 7.35
N GLY A 26 -20.56 15.94 7.97
CA GLY A 26 -20.33 16.76 9.18
C GLY A 26 -19.99 18.23 8.88
N GLY A 27 -19.86 18.61 7.61
CA GLY A 27 -19.57 19.99 7.17
C GLY A 27 -18.21 20.52 7.60
N GLN A 28 -17.26 19.62 7.90
CA GLN A 28 -15.93 20.00 8.37
C GLN A 28 -15.01 20.44 7.23
N ASN A 29 -13.98 21.22 7.55
CA ASN A 29 -12.96 21.56 6.57
C ASN A 29 -12.06 20.35 6.26
N ILE A 30 -11.36 20.42 5.12
CA ILE A 30 -10.50 19.34 4.64
C ILE A 30 -9.36 19.04 5.63
N GLY A 31 -8.77 20.05 6.26
CA GLY A 31 -7.69 19.88 7.25
C GLY A 31 -8.08 19.08 8.48
N ALA A 32 -9.26 19.37 9.04
CA ALA A 32 -9.83 18.62 10.15
C ALA A 32 -10.02 17.15 9.75
N GLY A 33 -10.53 16.90 8.55
CA GLY A 33 -10.64 15.55 7.99
C GLY A 33 -9.29 14.82 7.91
N ILE A 34 -8.27 15.47 7.35
CA ILE A 34 -6.91 14.90 7.17
C ILE A 34 -6.31 14.50 8.51
N ALA A 35 -6.48 15.34 9.53
CA ALA A 35 -5.88 15.06 10.82
C ALA A 35 -6.64 14.05 11.66
N LEU A 36 -7.95 14.00 11.56
CA LEU A 36 -8.73 12.92 12.16
C LEU A 36 -8.39 11.58 11.49
N ALA A 37 -7.96 11.59 10.22
CA ALA A 37 -7.62 10.36 9.52
C ALA A 37 -6.45 9.58 10.15
N ILE A 38 -5.46 10.25 10.78
CA ILE A 38 -4.32 9.57 11.41
C ILE A 38 -4.72 8.70 12.63
N PRO A 39 -5.36 9.25 13.68
CA PRO A 39 -5.81 8.44 14.80
C PRO A 39 -6.85 7.40 14.38
N LEU A 40 -7.69 7.72 13.39
CA LEU A 40 -8.63 6.74 12.81
C LEU A 40 -7.92 5.59 12.10
N ALA A 41 -6.82 5.85 11.37
CA ALA A 41 -6.03 4.81 10.72
C ALA A 41 -5.35 3.89 11.74
N ALA A 42 -4.88 4.44 12.87
CA ALA A 42 -4.31 3.67 13.97
C ALA A 42 -5.39 2.82 14.68
N ALA A 43 -6.55 3.40 14.98
CA ALA A 43 -7.67 2.66 15.58
C ALA A 43 -8.19 1.57 14.63
N GLY A 44 -8.34 1.91 13.35
CA GLY A 44 -8.66 0.97 12.28
C GLY A 44 -7.66 -0.17 12.26
N GLN A 45 -6.36 0.13 12.36
CA GLN A 45 -5.34 -0.91 12.38
C GLN A 45 -5.55 -1.95 13.48
N VAL A 46 -5.82 -1.50 14.71
CA VAL A 46 -6.07 -2.40 15.84
C VAL A 46 -7.29 -3.28 15.55
N LEU A 47 -8.35 -2.70 14.99
CA LEU A 47 -9.52 -3.45 14.54
C LEU A 47 -9.17 -4.47 13.44
N THR A 48 -8.22 -4.17 12.54
CA THR A 48 -7.70 -5.14 11.55
C THR A 48 -7.09 -6.34 12.21
N ILE A 49 -6.26 -6.10 13.21
CA ILE A 49 -5.54 -7.17 13.91
C ILE A 49 -6.55 -8.10 14.57
N ILE A 50 -7.55 -7.56 15.27
CA ILE A 50 -8.59 -8.35 15.94
C ILE A 50 -9.37 -9.19 14.93
N VAL A 51 -9.85 -8.60 13.83
CA VAL A 51 -10.62 -9.33 12.82
C VAL A 51 -9.78 -10.39 12.14
N ARG A 52 -8.50 -10.10 11.82
CA ARG A 52 -7.59 -11.09 11.25
C ARG A 52 -7.38 -12.27 12.18
N THR A 53 -7.28 -12.04 13.49
CA THR A 53 -7.21 -13.12 14.49
C THR A 53 -8.47 -13.99 14.46
N ILE A 54 -9.66 -13.40 14.30
CA ILE A 54 -10.92 -14.15 14.18
C ILE A 54 -10.95 -14.97 12.87
N THR A 55 -10.45 -14.41 11.76
CA THR A 55 -10.40 -15.09 10.46
C THR A 55 -9.57 -16.37 10.49
N VAL A 56 -8.66 -16.53 11.47
CA VAL A 56 -7.92 -17.78 11.69
C VAL A 56 -8.84 -18.98 11.93
N ALA A 57 -10.01 -18.80 12.53
CA ALA A 57 -10.99 -19.87 12.69
C ALA A 57 -11.53 -20.40 11.35
N PHE A 58 -11.67 -19.52 10.34
CA PHE A 58 -12.08 -19.91 9.00
C PHE A 58 -10.99 -20.71 8.28
N GLN A 59 -9.72 -20.42 8.56
CA GLN A 59 -8.60 -21.18 8.00
C GLN A 59 -8.60 -22.62 8.53
N HIS A 60 -8.80 -22.82 9.84
CA HIS A 60 -8.96 -24.16 10.41
C HIS A 60 -10.18 -24.92 9.84
N ALA A 61 -11.26 -24.22 9.50
CA ALA A 61 -12.42 -24.83 8.84
C ALA A 61 -12.12 -25.21 7.39
N ALA A 62 -11.33 -24.40 6.67
CA ALA A 62 -10.88 -24.69 5.32
C ALA A 62 -9.94 -25.91 5.28
N ASP A 63 -9.04 -26.05 6.26
CA ASP A 63 -8.14 -27.21 6.37
C ASP A 63 -8.94 -28.52 6.50
N LYS A 64 -9.97 -28.53 7.35
CA LYS A 64 -10.89 -29.68 7.50
C LYS A 64 -11.70 -29.98 6.23
N ALA A 65 -12.03 -28.96 5.44
CA ALA A 65 -12.72 -29.14 4.15
C ALA A 65 -11.77 -29.70 3.07
N ALA A 66 -10.48 -29.32 3.14
CA ALA A 66 -9.44 -29.81 2.25
C ALA A 66 -9.10 -31.29 2.51
N GLU A 67 -9.03 -31.73 3.77
CA GLU A 67 -8.87 -33.15 4.12
C GLU A 67 -9.96 -34.05 3.53
N ARG A 68 -11.16 -33.50 3.30
CA ARG A 68 -12.31 -34.20 2.72
C ARG A 68 -12.38 -34.09 1.19
N GLY A 69 -11.41 -33.42 0.55
CA GLY A 69 -11.38 -33.20 -0.90
C GLY A 69 -12.50 -32.30 -1.44
N ASN A 70 -13.19 -31.54 -0.58
CA ASN A 70 -14.32 -30.71 -1.00
C ASN A 70 -13.88 -29.30 -1.41
N LEU A 71 -13.53 -29.13 -2.68
CA LEU A 71 -13.08 -27.84 -3.24
C LEU A 71 -14.17 -26.75 -3.16
N ASN A 72 -15.44 -27.11 -3.33
CA ASN A 72 -16.55 -26.15 -3.22
C ASN A 72 -16.68 -25.61 -1.79
N GLY A 73 -16.45 -26.47 -0.79
CA GLY A 73 -16.43 -26.08 0.62
C GLY A 73 -15.33 -25.06 0.91
N ILE A 74 -14.13 -25.26 0.34
CA ILE A 74 -13.01 -24.31 0.48
C ILE A 74 -13.36 -22.96 -0.15
N THR A 75 -13.95 -22.94 -1.36
CA THR A 75 -14.36 -21.70 -2.03
C THR A 75 -15.39 -20.92 -1.21
N VAL A 76 -16.40 -21.61 -0.65
CA VAL A 76 -17.43 -20.95 0.18
C VAL A 76 -16.80 -20.38 1.46
N ILE A 77 -15.91 -21.12 2.13
CA ILE A 77 -15.21 -20.65 3.33
C ILE A 77 -14.32 -19.45 3.01
N HIS A 78 -13.64 -19.47 1.86
CA HIS A 78 -12.80 -18.35 1.42
C HIS A 78 -13.63 -17.08 1.15
N ILE A 79 -14.76 -17.20 0.46
CA ILE A 79 -15.67 -16.06 0.22
C ILE A 79 -16.27 -15.57 1.55
N ALA A 80 -16.65 -16.47 2.46
CA ALA A 80 -17.14 -16.09 3.79
C ALA A 80 -16.08 -15.31 4.59
N ALA A 81 -14.82 -15.74 4.56
CA ALA A 81 -13.71 -15.03 5.19
C ALA A 81 -13.50 -13.62 4.59
N LEU A 82 -13.63 -13.48 3.26
CA LEU A 82 -13.59 -12.17 2.59
C LEU A 82 -14.75 -11.26 3.02
N LEU A 83 -15.96 -11.80 3.17
CA LEU A 83 -17.12 -11.03 3.63
C LEU A 83 -16.92 -10.51 5.05
N VAL A 84 -16.37 -11.31 5.96
CA VAL A 84 -16.02 -10.87 7.32
C VAL A 84 -15.00 -9.72 7.26
N GLN A 85 -14.04 -9.79 6.35
CA GLN A 85 -13.04 -8.75 6.17
C GLN A 85 -13.61 -7.45 5.56
N ALA A 86 -14.60 -7.55 4.67
CA ALA A 86 -15.34 -6.39 4.17
C ALA A 86 -16.18 -5.74 5.27
N MET A 87 -16.85 -6.58 6.09
CA MET A 87 -17.70 -6.15 7.18
C MET A 87 -16.96 -5.34 8.25
N ARG A 88 -15.68 -5.66 8.48
CA ARG A 88 -14.77 -4.89 9.35
C ARG A 88 -14.71 -3.40 9.01
N VAL A 89 -14.74 -3.04 7.73
CA VAL A 89 -14.68 -1.62 7.30
C VAL A 89 -16.09 -1.05 7.16
N ALA A 90 -17.05 -1.86 6.70
CA ALA A 90 -18.42 -1.42 6.48
C ALA A 90 -19.17 -1.10 7.79
N ILE A 91 -19.05 -1.93 8.84
CA ILE A 91 -19.76 -1.70 10.11
C ILE A 91 -19.36 -0.36 10.75
N PRO A 92 -18.06 -0.08 11.00
CA PRO A 92 -17.66 1.20 11.58
C PRO A 92 -18.04 2.39 10.70
N ALA A 93 -17.92 2.26 9.38
CA ALA A 93 -18.30 3.31 8.45
C ALA A 93 -19.80 3.67 8.57
N VAL A 94 -20.68 2.66 8.64
CA VAL A 94 -22.13 2.87 8.80
C VAL A 94 -22.45 3.49 10.16
N ILE A 95 -21.80 3.04 11.24
CA ILE A 95 -21.99 3.61 12.58
C ILE A 95 -21.64 5.11 12.58
N VAL A 96 -20.53 5.49 11.95
CA VAL A 96 -20.15 6.90 11.85
C VAL A 96 -21.11 7.67 10.93
N ALA A 97 -21.50 7.09 9.80
CA ALA A 97 -22.44 7.73 8.87
C ALA A 97 -23.81 8.05 9.51
N VAL A 98 -24.31 7.20 10.39
CA VAL A 98 -25.60 7.44 11.07
C VAL A 98 -25.44 8.40 12.26
N SER A 99 -24.29 8.39 12.95
CA SER A 99 -24.07 9.22 14.13
C SER A 99 -23.60 10.65 13.83
N VAL A 100 -23.01 10.91 12.65
CA VAL A 100 -22.46 12.22 12.29
C VAL A 100 -23.50 13.34 12.27
N GLY A 101 -24.76 13.03 11.93
CA GLY A 101 -25.85 14.01 11.91
C GLY A 101 -26.44 14.33 13.29
N THR A 102 -25.96 13.70 14.36
CA THR A 102 -26.47 13.97 15.72
C THR A 102 -25.90 15.29 16.25
N ALA A 103 -26.73 16.04 16.98
CA ALA A 103 -26.34 17.34 17.55
C ALA A 103 -25.09 17.26 18.45
N GLY A 104 -24.86 16.11 19.10
CA GLY A 104 -23.68 15.87 19.92
C GLY A 104 -22.37 15.84 19.12
N VAL A 105 -22.37 15.22 17.93
CA VAL A 105 -21.18 15.18 17.06
C VAL A 105 -20.93 16.55 16.44
N HIS A 106 -21.97 17.25 15.98
CA HIS A 106 -21.82 18.61 15.45
C HIS A 106 -21.32 19.61 16.51
N ALA A 107 -21.81 19.54 17.75
CA ALA A 107 -21.33 20.41 18.83
C ALA A 107 -19.86 20.14 19.19
N LEU A 108 -19.46 18.87 19.23
CA LEU A 108 -18.07 18.48 19.47
C LEU A 108 -17.15 18.95 18.34
N LEU A 109 -17.56 18.79 17.09
CA LEU A 109 -16.77 19.24 15.93
C LEU A 109 -16.67 20.77 15.85
N ASN A 110 -17.76 21.48 16.12
CA ASN A 110 -17.77 22.95 16.14
C ASN A 110 -17.04 23.55 17.35
N SER A 111 -16.73 22.75 18.37
CA SER A 111 -15.91 23.19 19.50
C SER A 111 -14.42 23.25 19.20
N ILE A 112 -13.98 22.73 18.03
CA ILE A 112 -12.58 22.78 17.61
C ILE A 112 -12.23 24.23 17.22
N PRO A 113 -11.31 24.91 17.94
CA PRO A 113 -10.97 26.30 17.65
C PRO A 113 -10.29 26.46 16.29
N GLU A 114 -10.50 27.59 15.62
CA GLU A 114 -9.91 27.88 14.30
C GLU A 114 -8.37 27.76 14.30
N VAL A 115 -7.71 28.19 15.37
CA VAL A 115 -6.24 28.09 15.54
C VAL A 115 -5.76 26.64 15.44
N VAL A 116 -6.53 25.69 15.98
CA VAL A 116 -6.21 24.26 15.90
C VAL A 116 -6.37 23.80 14.45
N THR A 117 -7.49 24.12 13.80
CA THR A 117 -7.71 23.72 12.40
C THR A 117 -6.68 24.32 11.43
N GLY A 118 -6.21 25.55 11.68
CA GLY A 118 -5.14 26.19 10.90
C GLY A 118 -3.81 25.47 11.04
N GLY A 119 -3.37 25.18 12.27
CA GLY A 119 -2.16 24.39 12.51
C GLY A 119 -2.25 22.98 11.92
N LEU A 120 -3.46 22.42 11.91
CA LEU A 120 -3.75 21.09 11.40
C LEU A 120 -3.68 20.98 9.87
N ASN A 121 -4.13 22.01 9.16
CA ASN A 121 -3.94 22.15 7.71
C ASN A 121 -2.45 22.16 7.34
N ILE A 122 -1.64 22.94 8.07
CA ILE A 122 -0.19 23.04 7.83
C ILE A 122 0.49 21.70 8.12
N ALA A 123 0.15 21.06 9.25
CA ALA A 123 0.66 19.74 9.60
C ALA A 123 0.27 18.68 8.56
N GLY A 124 -0.96 18.74 8.05
CA GLY A 124 -1.44 17.85 6.99
C GLY A 124 -0.57 17.87 5.73
N GLY A 125 -0.10 19.06 5.33
CA GLY A 125 0.83 19.20 4.20
C GLY A 125 2.20 18.56 4.47
N MET A 126 2.69 18.64 5.70
CA MET A 126 3.99 18.07 6.09
C MET A 126 3.96 16.56 6.28
N ILE A 127 2.83 15.98 6.71
CA ILE A 127 2.66 14.53 6.90
C ILE A 127 2.90 13.76 5.61
N VAL A 128 2.57 14.34 4.45
CA VAL A 128 2.79 13.72 3.13
C VAL A 128 4.27 13.37 2.90
N VAL A 129 5.19 14.15 3.46
CA VAL A 129 6.64 13.91 3.36
C VAL A 129 7.03 12.57 3.98
N VAL A 130 6.36 12.14 5.06
CA VAL A 130 6.60 10.83 5.69
C VAL A 130 6.20 9.69 4.73
N GLY A 131 5.11 9.86 3.99
CA GLY A 131 4.69 8.90 2.96
C GLY A 131 5.73 8.76 1.84
N TYR A 132 6.25 9.88 1.33
CA TYR A 132 7.33 9.86 0.34
C TYR A 132 8.59 9.19 0.91
N ALA A 133 8.97 9.51 2.15
CA ALA A 133 10.13 8.91 2.80
C ALA A 133 9.99 7.38 2.95
N MET A 134 8.80 6.87 3.27
CA MET A 134 8.54 5.42 3.37
C MET A 134 8.78 4.71 2.03
N VAL A 135 8.30 5.29 0.92
CA VAL A 135 8.50 4.73 -0.42
C VAL A 135 9.99 4.79 -0.82
N ILE A 136 10.64 5.94 -0.62
CA ILE A 136 12.06 6.12 -0.93
C ILE A 136 12.91 5.14 -0.14
N ASN A 137 12.61 4.93 1.15
CA ASN A 137 13.34 3.99 1.99
C ASN A 137 13.23 2.55 1.49
N MET A 138 12.07 2.13 0.96
CA MET A 138 11.87 0.81 0.36
C MET A 138 12.66 0.63 -0.96
N MET A 139 12.85 1.71 -1.74
CA MET A 139 13.55 1.67 -3.03
C MET A 139 15.03 2.10 -2.94
N ARG A 140 15.51 2.47 -1.75
CA ARG A 140 16.82 3.10 -1.58
C ARG A 140 17.95 2.14 -1.94
N ALA A 141 18.63 2.44 -3.04
CA ALA A 141 19.91 1.86 -3.37
C ALA A 141 20.95 2.99 -3.48
N GLY A 142 22.10 2.84 -2.81
CA GLY A 142 23.12 3.89 -2.74
C GLY A 142 23.57 4.40 -4.11
N TYR A 143 23.63 3.51 -5.11
CA TYR A 143 24.01 3.85 -6.48
C TYR A 143 22.89 4.47 -7.33
N LEU A 144 21.63 4.43 -6.87
CA LEU A 144 20.48 5.04 -7.55
C LEU A 144 20.12 6.43 -6.99
N MET A 145 20.71 6.84 -5.87
CA MET A 145 20.49 8.17 -5.27
C MET A 145 20.74 9.35 -6.23
N PRO A 146 21.71 9.32 -7.17
CA PRO A 146 21.86 10.40 -8.15
C PRO A 146 20.60 10.65 -8.99
N PHE A 147 19.85 9.61 -9.34
CA PHE A 147 18.59 9.75 -10.08
C PHE A 147 17.50 10.43 -9.25
N PHE A 148 17.47 10.18 -7.95
CA PHE A 148 16.54 10.84 -7.04
C PHE A 148 16.80 12.35 -6.96
N TYR A 149 18.06 12.76 -6.76
CA TYR A 149 18.43 14.19 -6.72
C TYR A 149 18.22 14.88 -8.07
N LEU A 150 18.51 14.19 -9.18
CA LEU A 150 18.25 14.72 -10.52
C LEU A 150 16.74 14.97 -10.71
N GLY A 151 15.89 13.99 -10.37
CA GLY A 151 14.44 14.16 -10.42
C GLY A 151 13.94 15.31 -9.54
N PHE A 152 14.51 15.49 -8.35
CA PHE A 152 14.18 16.59 -7.44
C PHE A 152 14.52 17.97 -8.03
N VAL A 153 15.73 18.16 -8.56
CA VAL A 153 16.12 19.43 -9.20
C VAL A 153 15.26 19.69 -10.43
N THR A 154 15.01 18.67 -11.25
CA THR A 154 14.17 18.82 -12.44
C THR A 154 12.76 19.25 -12.05
N ALA A 155 12.16 18.63 -11.04
CA ALA A 155 10.82 19.01 -10.55
C ALA A 155 10.78 20.41 -9.90
N ALA A 156 11.86 20.89 -9.29
CA ALA A 156 11.91 22.21 -8.66
C ALA A 156 11.96 23.36 -9.68
N PHE A 157 12.54 23.14 -10.86
CA PHE A 157 12.76 24.18 -11.87
C PHE A 157 11.92 24.01 -13.14
N THR A 158 11.14 22.93 -13.25
CA THR A 158 10.27 22.67 -14.42
C THR A 158 8.83 22.49 -13.99
N ASN A 159 7.90 22.91 -14.85
CA ASN A 159 6.46 22.72 -14.64
C ASN A 159 5.94 21.47 -15.37
N PHE A 160 6.66 20.36 -15.26
CA PHE A 160 6.20 19.10 -15.84
C PHE A 160 5.10 18.47 -14.99
N ASN A 161 4.12 17.85 -15.67
CA ASN A 161 3.12 17.04 -14.98
C ASN A 161 3.74 15.71 -14.49
N LEU A 162 3.06 15.04 -13.56
CA LEU A 162 3.54 13.78 -12.98
C LEU A 162 3.71 12.68 -14.04
N VAL A 163 2.91 12.71 -15.11
CA VAL A 163 3.00 11.75 -16.22
C VAL A 163 4.31 11.93 -16.99
N ALA A 164 4.68 13.17 -17.32
CA ALA A 164 5.90 13.51 -18.04
C ALA A 164 7.14 13.13 -17.22
N LEU A 165 7.16 13.45 -15.93
CA LEU A 165 8.23 13.02 -15.02
C LEU A 165 8.32 11.49 -14.93
N GLY A 166 7.17 10.80 -14.93
CA GLY A 166 7.10 9.34 -14.95
C GLY A 166 7.71 8.75 -16.24
N VAL A 167 7.34 9.29 -17.41
CA VAL A 167 7.89 8.83 -18.70
C VAL A 167 9.40 9.07 -18.77
N ILE A 168 9.88 10.24 -18.36
CA ILE A 168 11.32 10.54 -18.29
C ILE A 168 12.04 9.54 -17.37
N GLY A 169 11.46 9.22 -16.22
CA GLY A 169 11.98 8.21 -15.28
C GLY A 169 12.08 6.82 -15.90
N VAL A 170 11.05 6.37 -16.63
CA VAL A 170 11.05 5.07 -17.32
C VAL A 170 12.11 5.04 -18.43
N VAL A 171 12.22 6.09 -19.25
CA VAL A 171 13.25 6.17 -20.30
C VAL A 171 14.64 6.11 -19.71
N MET A 172 14.90 6.86 -18.63
CA MET A 172 16.18 6.83 -17.91
C MET A 172 16.47 5.45 -17.30
N ALA A 173 15.46 4.75 -16.77
CA ALA A 173 15.62 3.41 -16.25
C ALA A 173 16.00 2.39 -17.35
N VAL A 174 15.33 2.45 -18.51
CA VAL A 174 15.64 1.57 -19.66
C VAL A 174 17.06 1.82 -20.17
N LEU A 175 17.44 3.09 -20.35
CA LEU A 175 18.80 3.45 -20.78
C LEU A 175 19.86 2.99 -19.77
N TYR A 176 19.61 3.16 -18.48
CA TYR A 176 20.54 2.70 -17.43
C TYR A 176 20.73 1.19 -17.45
N ILE A 177 19.65 0.42 -17.67
CA ILE A 177 19.73 -1.05 -17.78
C ILE A 177 20.51 -1.47 -19.02
N GLN A 178 20.23 -0.86 -20.18
CA GLN A 178 20.91 -1.20 -21.45
C GLN A 178 22.40 -0.84 -21.45
N LEU A 179 22.77 0.25 -20.80
CA LEU A 179 24.16 0.73 -20.74
C LEU A 179 24.97 0.09 -19.61
N SER A 180 24.30 -0.50 -18.62
CA SER A 180 24.96 -1.16 -17.50
C SER A 180 25.58 -2.49 -17.94
N PRO A 181 26.93 -2.64 -17.89
CA PRO A 181 27.61 -3.88 -18.25
C PRO A 181 27.31 -5.04 -17.30
N LYS A 182 26.55 -4.80 -16.22
CA LYS A 182 26.05 -5.84 -15.30
C LYS A 182 24.99 -6.74 -15.97
N TYR A 183 24.30 -6.26 -17.00
CA TYR A 183 23.26 -7.01 -17.72
C TYR A 183 23.70 -7.44 -19.13
N ASN A 184 24.75 -6.84 -19.70
CA ASN A 184 25.28 -7.18 -21.04
C ASN A 184 26.37 -8.27 -21.05
N LYS A 185 26.68 -8.91 -19.90
CA LYS A 185 27.75 -9.94 -19.81
C LYS A 185 27.32 -11.37 -20.20
N SER A 186 26.06 -11.60 -20.59
CA SER A 186 25.56 -12.96 -20.91
C SER A 186 25.29 -13.23 -22.40
N GLN A 187 25.72 -12.33 -23.31
CA GLN A 187 25.66 -12.56 -24.76
C GLN A 187 27.05 -12.69 -25.41
N VAL A 188 28.04 -13.21 -24.68
CA VAL A 188 29.24 -13.75 -25.34
C VAL A 188 28.93 -15.18 -25.76
N VAL A 189 28.48 -15.28 -27.01
CA VAL A 189 28.28 -16.46 -27.85
C VAL A 189 29.30 -17.57 -27.54
N GLN A 190 28.84 -18.68 -26.96
CA GLN A 190 29.56 -19.96 -27.06
C GLN A 190 29.04 -20.67 -28.30
N ALA A 191 29.59 -20.30 -29.46
CA ALA A 191 29.44 -21.09 -30.68
C ALA A 191 30.23 -22.39 -30.48
N ASN A 192 29.54 -23.48 -30.17
CA ASN A 192 30.16 -24.81 -30.23
C ASN A 192 29.99 -25.33 -31.67
N PRO A 193 31.08 -25.70 -32.37
CA PRO A 193 31.00 -26.20 -33.73
C PRO A 193 30.29 -27.56 -33.75
N ALA A 194 29.48 -27.77 -34.79
CA ALA A 194 28.88 -29.05 -35.10
C ALA A 194 29.96 -30.14 -35.26
N GLY A 195 29.73 -31.30 -34.64
CA GLY A 195 30.38 -32.56 -35.02
C GLY A 195 31.22 -33.22 -33.93
N ALA A 196 30.62 -34.19 -33.22
CA ALA A 196 31.26 -35.46 -32.88
C ALA A 196 30.17 -36.41 -32.35
N ASN A 197 29.97 -37.51 -33.07
CA ASN A 197 29.00 -38.55 -32.82
C ASN A 197 29.36 -39.33 -31.55
N ASP A 198 28.45 -39.40 -30.58
CA ASP A 198 28.63 -40.24 -29.39
C ASP A 198 27.32 -40.96 -29.03
N LEU A 199 26.72 -41.61 -30.04
CA LEU A 199 25.52 -42.46 -29.90
C LEU A 199 25.85 -43.97 -29.93
N ASP A 200 27.14 -44.35 -29.93
CA ASP A 200 27.58 -45.72 -30.24
C ASP A 200 28.34 -46.41 -29.08
N ASN A 201 27.95 -46.23 -27.81
CA ASN A 201 28.63 -46.97 -26.73
C ASN A 201 27.76 -47.35 -25.51
N GLU A 202 26.60 -47.95 -25.74
CA GLU A 202 25.82 -48.66 -24.69
C GLU A 202 25.56 -50.13 -25.06
N LEU A 203 26.62 -50.87 -25.41
CA LEU A 203 26.63 -52.33 -25.42
C LEU A 203 28.03 -52.84 -25.04
N ASP A 204 28.35 -52.84 -23.75
CA ASP A 204 29.26 -53.76 -23.07
C ASP A 204 29.02 -53.73 -21.54
#